data_AF-M6DIU2-F1
#
_entry.id   AF-M6DIU2-F1
#
_cell.length_a   1.000
_cell.length_b   1.000
_cell.length_c   1.000
_cell.angle_alpha   90.00
_cell.angle_beta   90.00
_cell.angle_gamma   90.00
#
_symmetry.space_group_name_H-M   'P 1'
#
loop_
_entity.id
_entity.type
_entity.pdbx_description
1 polymer ?
#
loop_
_entity_poly.entity_id
_entity_poly.type
_entity_poly.pdbx_seq_one_letter_code
_entity_poly.pdbx_strand_id
1 'polypeptide(L)'
;MQTLAKWPNPSELSFSGQIYAETEFPNSKEYFQSVLAWAKENGAEEYLLVPLADWVPSSKLLSSLPSYPVRTQVDIPDPVSFSYLLPPVLFGKKLCFWISDEKSLTDSYFCVLGKLEKCQEHLNKIFGQEIHCIPEIVWKEEEKHSDSLLLERKLWGRRENGKRYSFSFSLAKAFFIGSLTDIREIHEYELNSQSSSELEIAIQKFIYKRADSKFFSLLSALGKIESEKGFVFKPKFYFSFGLQLLILVCILTEAYEELVSRWIEERPQTKDTLRKLEEWTEKESHPKTEVGMEAIFEERVVRLLDKYSGRSDRFLLTRLEEEYSHSQIRVSEHFQLRKKELEEKLIPDLLTQMESHSKLSFPDELKSEWENLGKTLQSRLENLLLERKNLPTFEQNGNGKTPESWNNLLGQRSD
;
A
#
# COMPACT_ATOMS: atom_id res chain seq x y z
N MET A 1 11.34 6.88 20.08
CA MET A 1 9.88 6.93 19.89
C MET A 1 9.59 7.96 18.81
N GLN A 2 9.23 7.54 17.60
CA GLN A 2 8.66 8.46 16.61
C GLN A 2 7.28 8.86 17.13
N THR A 3 7.04 10.16 17.26
CA THR A 3 5.69 10.68 17.51
C THR A 3 4.85 10.34 16.29
N LEU A 4 3.74 9.63 16.48
CA LEU A 4 2.80 9.30 15.41
C LEU A 4 2.43 10.58 14.64
N ALA A 5 2.55 10.53 13.31
CA ALA A 5 2.17 11.63 12.45
C ALA A 5 0.70 12.02 12.69
N LYS A 6 0.42 13.32 12.76
CA LYS A 6 -0.95 13.85 12.91
C LYS A 6 -1.34 14.64 11.67
N TRP A 7 -2.61 14.70 11.35
CA TRP A 7 -3.17 15.52 10.28
C TRP A 7 -4.56 16.03 10.69
N PRO A 8 -5.00 17.20 10.19
CA PRO A 8 -6.30 17.74 10.54
C PRO A 8 -7.43 16.91 9.95
N ASN A 9 -8.48 16.68 10.74
CA ASN A 9 -9.76 16.26 10.17
C ASN A 9 -10.41 17.46 9.45
N PRO A 10 -11.18 17.26 8.37
CA PRO A 10 -11.85 18.36 7.68
C PRO A 10 -12.74 19.22 8.61
N SER A 11 -13.35 18.61 9.63
CA SER A 11 -14.18 19.30 10.62
C SER A 11 -13.41 20.16 11.63
N GLU A 12 -12.09 20.00 11.71
CA GLU A 12 -11.21 20.78 12.60
C GLU A 12 -10.68 22.04 11.91
N LEU A 13 -10.92 22.18 10.60
CA LEU A 13 -10.52 23.35 9.83
C LEU A 13 -11.67 24.35 9.75
N SER A 14 -11.34 25.63 9.94
CA SER A 14 -12.27 26.76 9.98
C SER A 14 -12.12 27.61 8.71
N PHE A 15 -13.20 27.75 7.95
CA PHE A 15 -13.24 28.55 6.72
C PHE A 15 -14.30 29.66 6.84
N SER A 16 -14.04 30.84 6.25
CA SER A 16 -15.00 31.95 6.30
C SER A 16 -15.95 31.92 5.10
N GLY A 17 -17.15 31.38 5.29
CA GLY A 17 -18.23 31.49 4.31
C GLY A 17 -18.92 30.16 3.97
N GLN A 18 -20.20 30.26 3.63
CA GLN A 18 -21.13 29.15 3.39
C GLN A 18 -20.73 28.24 2.22
N ILE A 19 -20.96 26.95 2.44
CA ILE A 19 -21.16 25.73 1.63
C ILE A 19 -21.54 25.86 0.12
N TYR A 20 -21.60 27.03 -0.51
CA TYR A 20 -21.97 27.20 -1.92
C TYR A 20 -20.96 28.06 -2.68
N ALA A 21 -19.90 27.45 -3.21
CA ALA A 21 -19.12 28.02 -4.29
C ALA A 21 -18.68 26.89 -5.23
N GLU A 22 -18.93 27.09 -6.52
CA GLU A 22 -18.74 26.18 -7.67
C GLU A 22 -17.27 25.83 -7.96
N THR A 23 -16.39 25.88 -6.96
CA THR A 23 -14.94 25.68 -7.09
C THR A 23 -14.47 24.51 -6.24
N GLU A 24 -13.80 23.53 -6.86
CA GLU A 24 -13.30 22.30 -6.23
C GLU A 24 -12.24 22.51 -5.13
N PHE A 25 -11.70 23.73 -4.97
CA PHE A 25 -10.58 24.02 -4.06
C PHE A 25 -10.89 25.15 -3.06
N PRO A 26 -10.45 25.03 -1.79
CA PRO A 26 -10.62 26.08 -0.80
C PRO A 26 -9.75 27.31 -1.11
N ASN A 27 -10.12 28.47 -0.56
CA ASN A 27 -9.26 29.65 -0.59
C ASN A 27 -7.90 29.32 0.05
N SER A 28 -6.82 29.44 -0.71
CA SER A 28 -5.47 29.01 -0.27
C SER A 28 -5.01 29.73 0.99
N LYS A 29 -5.35 31.02 1.15
CA LYS A 29 -5.00 31.82 2.34
C LYS A 29 -5.76 31.35 3.57
N GLU A 30 -7.06 31.15 3.45
CA GLU A 30 -7.88 30.65 4.55
C GLU A 30 -7.47 29.24 4.96
N TYR A 31 -7.23 28.36 3.98
CA TYR A 31 -6.75 27.00 4.21
C TYR A 31 -5.41 27.01 4.96
N PHE A 32 -4.43 27.77 4.47
CA PHE A 32 -3.12 27.87 5.10
C PHE A 32 -3.21 28.37 6.54
N GLN A 33 -4.00 29.42 6.78
CA GLN A 33 -4.19 29.99 8.12
C GLN A 33 -4.91 29.03 9.06
N SER A 34 -5.95 28.34 8.57
CA SER A 34 -6.68 27.35 9.37
C SER A 34 -5.81 26.16 9.77
N VAL A 35 -4.98 25.65 8.84
CA VAL A 35 -4.07 24.55 9.13
C VAL A 35 -2.98 24.99 10.12
N LEU A 36 -2.44 26.20 9.98
CA LEU A 36 -1.47 26.74 10.95
C LEU A 36 -2.07 26.87 12.35
N ALA A 37 -3.33 27.32 12.47
CA ALA A 37 -4.04 27.40 13.74
C ALA A 37 -4.18 26.02 14.39
N TRP A 38 -4.69 25.04 13.62
CA TRP A 38 -4.79 23.65 14.07
C TRP A 38 -3.43 23.08 14.49
N ALA A 39 -2.38 23.31 13.71
CA ALA A 39 -1.06 22.76 13.98
C ALA A 39 -0.46 23.37 15.26
N LYS A 40 -0.66 24.66 15.48
CA LYS A 40 -0.25 25.36 16.70
C LYS A 40 -0.92 24.75 17.94
N GLU A 41 -2.23 24.51 17.89
CA GLU A 41 -2.97 23.84 18.96
C GLU A 41 -2.46 22.41 19.22
N ASN A 42 -1.94 21.76 18.18
CA ASN A 42 -1.38 20.42 18.25
C ASN A 42 0.13 20.35 18.54
N GLY A 43 0.76 21.49 18.87
CA GLY A 43 2.15 21.57 19.33
C GLY A 43 3.21 21.76 18.24
N ALA A 44 2.81 22.21 17.04
CA ALA A 44 3.76 22.60 16.00
C ALA A 44 4.51 23.88 16.38
N GLU A 45 5.83 23.87 16.20
CA GLU A 45 6.71 25.03 16.39
C GLU A 45 7.11 25.65 15.05
N GLU A 46 7.25 24.82 14.02
CA GLU A 46 7.70 25.21 12.68
C GLU A 46 6.84 24.58 11.58
N TYR A 47 6.76 25.24 10.43
CA TYR A 47 6.21 24.68 9.21
C TYR A 47 7.25 24.65 8.09
N LEU A 48 7.08 23.70 7.17
CA LEU A 48 7.91 23.50 5.99
C LEU A 48 7.02 23.39 4.76
N LEU A 49 7.54 23.87 3.63
CA LEU A 49 6.98 23.65 2.30
C LEU A 49 7.74 22.49 1.67
N VAL A 50 7.06 21.38 1.42
CA VAL A 50 7.68 20.13 0.97
C VAL A 50 7.13 19.78 -0.41
N PRO A 51 7.99 19.52 -1.41
CA PRO A 51 7.54 19.03 -2.72
C PRO A 51 6.71 17.75 -2.58
N LEU A 52 5.58 17.67 -3.29
CA LEU A 52 4.74 16.46 -3.25
C LEU A 52 5.48 15.21 -3.77
N ALA A 53 6.48 15.40 -4.66
CA ALA A 53 7.37 14.36 -5.15
C ALA A 53 8.12 13.61 -4.04
N ASP A 54 8.36 14.30 -2.92
CA ASP A 54 9.11 13.75 -1.79
C ASP A 54 8.24 13.06 -0.74
N TRP A 55 6.95 12.82 -1.02
CA TRP A 55 6.07 12.06 -0.13
C TRP A 55 6.48 10.57 -0.08
N VAL A 56 6.68 9.94 1.09
CA VAL A 56 6.74 10.49 2.46
C VAL A 56 8.15 11.06 2.74
N PRO A 57 8.26 12.27 3.33
CA PRO A 57 9.55 12.93 3.45
C PRO A 57 10.48 12.22 4.45
N SER A 58 11.73 12.04 4.05
CA SER A 58 12.77 11.51 4.95
C SER A 58 13.17 12.55 6.00
N SER A 59 13.65 12.09 7.17
CA SER A 59 14.18 12.97 8.21
C SER A 59 15.33 13.86 7.70
N LYS A 60 16.16 13.32 6.79
CA LYS A 60 17.24 14.05 6.13
C LYS A 60 16.68 15.23 5.30
N LEU A 61 15.66 14.99 4.50
CA LEU A 61 15.01 16.04 3.70
C LEU A 61 14.39 17.13 4.60
N LEU A 62 13.63 16.72 5.63
CA LEU A 62 13.02 17.67 6.58
C LEU A 62 14.04 18.50 7.37
N SER A 63 15.30 18.06 7.44
CA SER A 63 16.38 18.81 8.07
C SER A 63 17.09 19.77 7.11
N SER A 64 17.02 19.55 5.80
CA SER A 64 17.65 20.40 4.78
C SER A 64 16.74 21.50 4.25
N LEU A 65 15.42 21.33 4.34
CA LEU A 65 14.45 22.30 3.86
C LEU A 65 14.40 23.53 4.79
N PRO A 66 14.14 24.75 4.24
CA PRO A 66 13.84 25.92 5.05
C PRO A 66 12.65 25.65 5.97
N SER A 67 12.82 25.96 7.27
CA SER A 67 11.74 25.93 8.25
C SER A 67 11.36 27.34 8.68
N TYR A 68 10.07 27.53 8.92
CA TYR A 68 9.49 28.82 9.28
C TYR A 68 8.71 28.69 10.58
N PRO A 69 8.79 29.67 11.49
CA PRO A 69 8.10 29.59 12.77
C PRO A 69 6.58 29.66 12.58
N VAL A 70 5.84 28.81 13.31
CA VAL A 70 4.37 28.88 13.38
C VAL A 70 3.98 30.10 14.21
N ARG A 71 3.53 31.16 13.56
CA ARG A 71 3.05 32.40 14.19
C ARG A 71 1.61 32.68 13.82
N THR A 72 0.92 33.46 14.65
CA THR A 72 -0.40 34.00 14.30
C THR A 72 -0.23 35.04 13.20
N GLN A 73 -0.97 34.88 12.10
CA GLN A 73 -0.95 35.73 10.90
C GLN A 73 0.38 35.68 10.13
N VAL A 74 0.58 34.59 9.41
CA VAL A 74 1.66 34.43 8.42
C VAL A 74 1.03 34.58 7.03
N ASP A 75 1.58 35.48 6.21
CA ASP A 75 1.21 35.54 4.79
C ASP A 75 1.81 34.33 4.06
N ILE A 76 1.08 33.84 3.04
CA ILE A 76 1.58 32.75 2.20
C ILE A 76 2.90 33.22 1.56
N PRO A 77 3.98 32.42 1.63
CA PRO A 77 5.20 32.73 0.89
C PRO A 77 4.88 32.77 -0.61
N ASP A 78 5.04 33.91 -1.27
CA ASP A 78 4.85 34.02 -2.72
C ASP A 78 6.15 33.69 -3.48
N PRO A 79 6.09 32.96 -4.62
CA PRO A 79 4.94 32.28 -5.22
C PRO A 79 4.90 30.79 -4.85
N VAL A 80 3.93 30.36 -4.04
CA VAL A 80 3.75 28.94 -3.67
C VAL A 80 2.39 28.42 -4.13
N SER A 81 2.40 27.32 -4.88
CA SER A 81 1.19 26.55 -5.21
C SER A 81 1.07 25.35 -4.27
N PHE A 82 0.03 25.31 -3.45
CA PHE A 82 -0.25 24.16 -2.58
C PHE A 82 -0.87 23.02 -3.37
N SER A 83 -0.46 21.79 -3.05
CA SER A 83 -1.16 20.58 -3.46
C SER A 83 -2.17 20.18 -2.37
N TYR A 84 -3.40 19.89 -2.80
CA TYR A 84 -4.49 19.42 -1.94
C TYR A 84 -4.73 17.91 -2.05
N LEU A 85 -3.89 17.18 -2.79
CA LEU A 85 -4.03 15.73 -2.98
C LEU A 85 -3.84 14.94 -1.68
N LEU A 86 -3.01 15.46 -0.77
CA LEU A 86 -2.78 14.89 0.55
C LEU A 86 -3.07 15.95 1.62
N PRO A 87 -3.57 15.54 2.80
CA PRO A 87 -3.70 16.46 3.93
C PRO A 87 -2.31 16.85 4.46
N PRO A 88 -2.13 18.04 5.03
CA PRO A 88 -0.89 18.48 5.65
C PRO A 88 -0.60 17.61 6.87
N VAL A 89 0.68 17.33 7.12
CA VAL A 89 1.08 16.36 8.15
C VAL A 89 2.04 17.00 9.15
N LEU A 90 1.73 16.83 10.44
CA LEU A 90 2.58 17.21 11.56
C LEU A 90 3.46 16.02 11.97
N PHE A 91 4.76 16.15 11.72
CA PHE A 91 5.80 15.22 12.16
C PHE A 91 6.52 15.79 13.38
N GLY A 92 6.21 15.26 14.57
CA GLY A 92 6.71 15.81 15.83
C GLY A 92 6.22 17.26 16.01
N LYS A 93 7.13 18.23 15.90
CA LYS A 93 6.83 19.67 16.00
C LYS A 93 6.88 20.42 14.67
N LYS A 94 7.05 19.69 13.56
CA LYS A 94 7.21 20.23 12.20
C LYS A 94 5.99 19.93 11.35
N LEU A 95 5.25 20.96 10.95
CA LEU A 95 4.12 20.87 10.03
C LEU A 95 4.62 20.88 8.58
N CYS A 96 4.20 19.92 7.77
CA CYS A 96 4.53 19.87 6.34
C CYS A 96 3.30 20.27 5.51
N PHE A 97 3.45 21.32 4.72
CA PHE A 97 2.54 21.64 3.62
C PHE A 97 3.10 21.10 2.31
N TRP A 98 2.22 20.54 1.49
CA TRP A 98 2.62 20.01 0.19
C TRP A 98 2.54 21.10 -0.86
N ILE A 99 3.63 21.30 -1.58
CA ILE A 99 3.64 22.16 -2.76
C ILE A 99 3.52 21.28 -4.00
N SER A 100 2.75 21.77 -4.98
CA SER A 100 2.60 21.10 -6.26
C SER A 100 3.96 20.94 -6.92
N ASP A 101 4.28 19.71 -7.32
CA ASP A 101 5.43 19.40 -8.17
C ASP A 101 4.89 18.81 -9.47
N GLU A 102 5.61 19.01 -10.57
CA GLU A 102 5.19 18.50 -11.87
C GLU A 102 5.22 16.97 -11.91
N LYS A 103 6.01 16.29 -11.05
CA LYS A 103 6.21 14.83 -11.10
C LYS A 103 6.24 14.16 -9.73
N SER A 104 5.14 13.50 -9.34
CA SER A 104 5.13 12.63 -8.15
C SER A 104 4.39 11.30 -8.36
N LEU A 105 4.74 10.32 -7.50
CA LEU A 105 4.00 9.06 -7.37
C LEU A 105 2.56 9.34 -6.93
N THR A 106 2.37 10.32 -6.05
CA THR A 106 1.07 10.76 -5.53
C THR A 106 0.18 11.32 -6.66
N ASP A 107 0.71 12.20 -7.51
CA ASP A 107 -0.03 12.74 -8.66
C ASP A 107 -0.45 11.62 -9.61
N SER A 108 0.47 10.69 -9.87
CA SER A 108 0.19 9.52 -10.71
C SER A 108 -0.93 8.69 -10.09
N TYR A 109 -0.88 8.43 -8.78
CA TYR A 109 -1.90 7.68 -8.06
C TYR A 109 -3.29 8.32 -8.15
N PHE A 110 -3.41 9.61 -7.83
CA PHE A 110 -4.69 10.30 -7.87
C PHE A 110 -5.21 10.52 -9.30
N CYS A 111 -4.31 10.64 -10.29
CA CYS A 111 -4.71 10.65 -11.70
C CYS A 111 -5.37 9.33 -12.12
N VAL A 112 -4.77 8.18 -11.76
CA VAL A 112 -5.36 6.87 -12.06
C VAL A 112 -6.64 6.63 -11.26
N LEU A 113 -6.66 7.02 -9.98
CA LEU A 113 -7.88 6.94 -9.16
C LEU A 113 -9.03 7.75 -9.77
N GLY A 114 -8.78 8.96 -10.26
CA GLY A 114 -9.80 9.75 -10.95
C GLY A 114 -10.29 9.12 -12.26
N LYS A 115 -9.45 8.35 -12.97
CA LYS A 115 -9.90 7.55 -14.13
C LYS A 115 -10.82 6.40 -13.71
N LEU A 116 -10.50 5.73 -12.60
CA LEU A 116 -11.34 4.67 -12.02
C LEU A 116 -12.71 5.23 -11.60
N GLU A 117 -12.74 6.37 -10.93
CA GLU A 117 -13.97 7.06 -10.51
C GLU A 117 -14.84 7.44 -11.72
N LYS A 118 -14.23 7.97 -12.80
CA LYS A 118 -14.93 8.22 -14.07
C LYS A 118 -15.52 6.96 -14.69
N CYS A 119 -14.86 5.81 -14.56
CA CYS A 119 -15.43 4.54 -15.01
C CYS A 119 -16.67 4.17 -14.20
N GLN A 120 -16.65 4.35 -12.87
CA GLN A 120 -17.83 4.14 -12.03
C GLN A 120 -18.97 5.09 -12.43
N GLU A 121 -18.68 6.37 -12.69
CA GLU A 121 -19.68 7.33 -13.18
C GLU A 121 -20.30 6.89 -14.52
N HIS A 122 -19.51 6.34 -15.43
CA HIS A 122 -20.02 5.76 -16.67
C HIS A 122 -20.91 4.55 -16.43
N LEU A 123 -20.54 3.65 -15.51
CA LEU A 123 -21.39 2.52 -15.14
C LEU A 123 -22.71 3.01 -14.53
N ASN A 124 -22.68 4.02 -13.65
CA ASN A 124 -23.90 4.63 -13.08
C ASN A 124 -24.85 5.11 -14.18
N LYS A 125 -24.31 5.78 -15.22
CA LYS A 125 -25.08 6.24 -16.38
C LYS A 125 -25.63 5.08 -17.22
N ILE A 126 -24.83 4.04 -17.42
CA ILE A 126 -25.21 2.85 -18.20
C ILE A 126 -26.36 2.10 -17.55
N PHE A 127 -26.29 1.89 -16.23
CA PHE A 127 -27.26 1.09 -15.49
C PHE A 127 -28.44 1.90 -14.95
N GLY A 128 -28.35 3.24 -14.99
CA GLY A 128 -29.43 4.13 -14.54
C GLY A 128 -29.67 4.09 -13.03
N GLN A 129 -28.70 3.62 -12.26
CA GLN A 129 -28.73 3.58 -10.80
C GLN A 129 -27.35 3.88 -10.24
N GLU A 130 -27.29 4.32 -8.98
CA GLU A 130 -26.03 4.55 -8.29
C GLU A 130 -25.37 3.21 -7.95
N ILE A 131 -24.09 3.06 -8.31
CA ILE A 131 -23.29 1.85 -8.10
C ILE A 131 -22.05 2.25 -7.31
N HIS A 132 -21.87 1.59 -6.17
CA HIS A 132 -20.71 1.72 -5.30
C HIS A 132 -19.83 0.47 -5.43
N CYS A 133 -19.20 0.31 -6.60
CA CYS A 133 -18.41 -0.87 -6.92
C CYS A 133 -16.90 -0.64 -6.83
N ILE A 134 -16.38 0.55 -6.61
CA ILE A 134 -14.94 0.68 -6.31
C ILE A 134 -14.66 -0.03 -4.96
N PRO A 135 -13.73 -1.01 -4.91
CA PRO A 135 -13.46 -1.75 -3.69
C PRO A 135 -12.76 -0.86 -2.65
N GLU A 136 -13.07 -1.13 -1.39
CA GLU A 136 -12.41 -0.57 -0.23
C GLU A 136 -11.29 -1.50 0.26
N ILE A 137 -10.39 -0.98 1.08
CA ILE A 137 -9.30 -1.75 1.67
C ILE A 137 -9.56 -1.95 3.16
N VAL A 138 -9.45 -3.20 3.60
CA VAL A 138 -9.46 -3.56 5.02
C VAL A 138 -8.12 -4.19 5.39
N TRP A 139 -7.44 -3.65 6.38
CA TRP A 139 -6.20 -4.20 6.93
C TRP A 139 -6.50 -5.23 8.01
N LYS A 140 -5.63 -6.23 8.13
CA LYS A 140 -5.76 -7.34 9.05
C LYS A 140 -4.47 -7.56 9.82
N GLU A 141 -4.59 -7.71 11.13
CA GLU A 141 -3.49 -8.03 12.04
C GLU A 141 -3.85 -9.23 12.91
N GLU A 142 -2.91 -10.12 13.19
CA GLU A 142 -3.10 -11.16 14.20
C GLU A 142 -3.14 -10.52 15.59
N GLU A 143 -4.06 -10.95 16.45
CA GLU A 143 -4.23 -10.34 17.78
C GLU A 143 -3.03 -10.51 18.71
N LYS A 144 -2.23 -11.55 18.45
CA LYS A 144 -1.08 -11.95 19.28
C LYS A 144 0.14 -11.04 19.10
N HIS A 145 0.15 -10.14 18.11
CA HIS A 145 1.21 -9.16 17.99
C HIS A 145 1.17 -8.21 19.19
N SER A 146 2.33 -8.06 19.85
CA SER A 146 2.51 -7.19 21.02
C SER A 146 2.29 -5.72 20.70
N ASP A 147 2.59 -5.34 19.45
CA ASP A 147 2.41 -4.01 18.90
C ASP A 147 1.38 -4.09 17.77
N SER A 148 0.38 -3.21 17.79
CA SER A 148 -0.72 -3.19 16.81
C SER A 148 -0.85 -1.80 16.24
N LEU A 149 -0.48 -1.65 14.97
CA LEU A 149 -0.58 -0.40 14.23
C LEU A 149 -2.04 0.10 14.20
N LEU A 150 -2.99 -0.82 14.03
CA LEU A 150 -4.42 -0.50 14.04
C LEU A 150 -4.90 0.10 15.37
N LEU A 151 -4.41 -0.41 16.50
CA LEU A 151 -4.74 0.13 17.82
C LEU A 151 -4.05 1.47 18.07
N GLU A 152 -2.75 1.55 17.78
CA GLU A 152 -1.95 2.77 17.96
C GLU A 152 -2.51 3.95 17.17
N ARG A 153 -2.94 3.71 15.93
CA ARG A 153 -3.49 4.73 15.05
C ARG A 153 -5.01 4.90 15.16
N LYS A 154 -5.68 4.18 16.07
CA LYS A 154 -7.16 4.19 16.24
C LYS A 154 -7.91 3.88 14.94
N LEU A 155 -7.37 2.97 14.15
CA LEU A 155 -7.86 2.57 12.82
C LEU A 155 -8.66 1.26 12.84
N TRP A 156 -8.69 0.57 13.99
CA TRP A 156 -9.36 -0.70 14.18
C TRP A 156 -10.89 -0.56 14.17
N GLY A 157 -11.59 -1.48 13.51
CA GLY A 157 -13.05 -1.49 13.41
C GLY A 157 -13.71 -2.71 14.07
N ARG A 158 -13.20 -3.92 13.80
CA ARG A 158 -13.79 -5.16 14.35
C ARG A 158 -12.74 -6.21 14.71
N ARG A 159 -13.18 -7.22 15.47
CA ARG A 159 -12.38 -8.37 15.91
C ARG A 159 -13.10 -9.65 15.49
N GLU A 160 -12.41 -10.55 14.81
CA GLU A 160 -12.99 -11.83 14.33
C GLU A 160 -11.90 -12.90 14.17
N ASN A 161 -12.17 -14.12 14.64
CA ASN A 161 -11.29 -15.30 14.48
C ASN A 161 -9.82 -15.09 14.91
N GLY A 162 -9.58 -14.35 15.99
CA GLY A 162 -8.22 -14.07 16.46
C GLY A 162 -7.47 -13.00 15.68
N LYS A 163 -8.16 -12.29 14.77
CA LYS A 163 -7.62 -11.17 13.97
C LYS A 163 -8.33 -9.85 14.30
N ARG A 164 -7.57 -8.76 14.26
CA ARG A 164 -8.06 -7.38 14.28
C ARG A 164 -8.18 -6.87 12.85
N TYR A 165 -9.31 -6.23 12.54
CA TYR A 165 -9.60 -5.66 11.24
C TYR A 165 -9.70 -4.14 11.37
N SER A 166 -9.17 -3.42 10.38
CA SER A 166 -9.40 -1.98 10.29
C SER A 166 -10.86 -1.66 9.94
N PHE A 167 -11.24 -0.39 10.08
CA PHE A 167 -12.36 0.13 9.29
C PHE A 167 -12.06 -0.03 7.79
N SER A 168 -13.11 -0.10 6.98
CA SER A 168 -12.99 0.06 5.53
C SER A 168 -12.35 1.40 5.19
N PHE A 169 -11.32 1.38 4.33
CA PHE A 169 -10.70 2.57 3.79
C PHE A 169 -11.02 2.70 2.31
N SER A 170 -11.41 3.90 1.87
CA SER A 170 -11.34 4.23 0.45
C SER A 170 -9.90 4.09 -0.05
N LEU A 171 -9.72 3.88 -1.35
CA LEU A 171 -8.41 3.75 -1.97
C LEU A 171 -7.50 4.95 -1.63
N ALA A 172 -8.02 6.18 -1.72
CA ALA A 172 -7.29 7.40 -1.33
C ALA A 172 -6.81 7.37 0.13
N LYS A 173 -7.69 6.99 1.07
CA LYS A 173 -7.33 6.90 2.49
C LYS A 173 -6.30 5.80 2.75
N ALA A 174 -6.44 4.66 2.09
CA ALA A 174 -5.49 3.57 2.18
C ALA A 174 -4.11 3.96 1.65
N PHE A 175 -4.04 4.70 0.53
CA PHE A 175 -2.79 5.23 -0.01
C PHE A 175 -2.09 6.18 0.96
N PHE A 176 -2.83 7.13 1.53
CA PHE A 176 -2.28 8.09 2.47
C PHE A 176 -1.76 7.42 3.75
N ILE A 177 -2.61 6.65 4.44
CA ILE A 177 -2.23 6.00 5.71
C ILE A 177 -1.16 4.94 5.47
N GLY A 178 -1.29 4.15 4.41
CA GLY A 178 -0.35 3.08 4.08
C GLY A 178 1.02 3.58 3.66
N SER A 179 1.10 4.72 2.95
CA SER A 179 2.38 5.36 2.64
C SER A 179 3.12 5.84 3.89
N LEU A 180 2.39 6.26 4.93
CA LEU A 180 2.93 6.67 6.25
C LEU A 180 3.34 5.50 7.16
N THR A 181 3.13 4.27 6.72
CA THR A 181 3.37 3.07 7.51
C THR A 181 4.53 2.30 6.89
N ASP A 182 5.44 1.76 7.71
CA ASP A 182 6.41 0.81 7.18
C ASP A 182 5.63 -0.39 6.63
N ILE A 183 5.83 -0.71 5.35
CA ILE A 183 5.14 -1.81 4.69
C ILE A 183 5.27 -3.15 5.46
N ARG A 184 6.34 -3.32 6.26
CA ARG A 184 6.55 -4.49 7.13
C ARG A 184 5.52 -4.62 8.25
N GLU A 185 4.93 -3.51 8.67
CA GLU A 185 3.88 -3.45 9.68
C GLU A 185 2.50 -3.77 9.08
N ILE A 186 2.35 -3.68 7.75
CA ILE A 186 1.13 -4.06 7.05
C ILE A 186 1.16 -5.57 6.76
N HIS A 187 0.62 -6.35 7.68
CA HIS A 187 0.69 -7.82 7.65
C HIS A 187 -0.14 -8.41 6.51
N GLU A 188 -1.40 -7.98 6.39
CA GLU A 188 -2.35 -8.45 5.40
C GLU A 188 -3.38 -7.36 5.12
N TYR A 189 -3.82 -7.24 3.87
CA TYR A 189 -4.98 -6.42 3.52
C TYR A 189 -5.86 -7.15 2.50
N GLU A 190 -7.15 -6.82 2.50
CA GLU A 190 -8.12 -7.35 1.53
C GLU A 190 -8.81 -6.21 0.79
N LEU A 191 -9.13 -6.47 -0.47
CA LEU A 191 -10.10 -5.68 -1.21
C LEU A 191 -11.50 -6.14 -0.80
N ASN A 192 -12.16 -5.31 0.00
CA ASN A 192 -13.50 -5.54 0.46
C ASN A 192 -14.49 -4.76 -0.41
N SER A 193 -15.55 -5.41 -0.84
CA SER A 193 -16.67 -4.75 -1.52
C SER A 193 -17.89 -4.82 -0.61
N GLN A 194 -18.32 -3.69 -0.05
CA GLN A 194 -19.61 -3.59 0.63
C GLN A 194 -20.71 -3.48 -0.43
N SER A 195 -20.88 -4.53 -1.26
CA SER A 195 -21.89 -4.56 -2.30
C SER A 195 -23.27 -4.78 -1.69
N SER A 196 -24.18 -3.87 -2.00
CA SER A 196 -25.56 -3.84 -1.50
C SER A 196 -26.55 -4.47 -2.47
N SER A 197 -26.16 -4.69 -3.73
CA SER A 197 -27.00 -5.25 -4.78
C SER A 197 -26.36 -6.43 -5.53
N GLU A 198 -27.19 -7.31 -6.10
CA GLU A 198 -26.74 -8.40 -6.98
C GLU A 198 -25.93 -7.89 -8.19
N LEU A 199 -26.28 -6.71 -8.71
CA LEU A 199 -25.56 -6.07 -9.80
C LEU A 199 -24.13 -5.71 -9.39
N GLU A 200 -23.96 -5.05 -8.24
CA GLU A 200 -22.64 -4.69 -7.73
C GLU A 200 -21.77 -5.93 -7.51
N ILE A 201 -22.35 -7.00 -6.98
CA ILE A 201 -21.65 -8.28 -6.79
C ILE A 201 -21.21 -8.85 -8.16
N ALA A 202 -22.08 -8.85 -9.17
CA ALA A 202 -21.76 -9.33 -10.50
C ALA A 202 -20.66 -8.50 -11.18
N ILE A 203 -20.71 -7.17 -11.03
CA ILE A 203 -19.66 -6.25 -11.51
C ILE A 203 -18.34 -6.57 -10.82
N GLN A 204 -18.30 -6.66 -9.49
CA GLN A 204 -17.07 -6.98 -8.75
C GLN A 204 -16.47 -8.32 -9.17
N LYS A 205 -17.32 -9.33 -9.35
CA LYS A 205 -16.89 -10.65 -9.80
C LYS A 205 -16.24 -10.58 -11.18
N PHE A 206 -16.82 -9.82 -12.11
CA PHE A 206 -16.21 -9.57 -13.41
C PHE A 206 -14.85 -8.88 -13.26
N ILE A 207 -14.79 -7.78 -12.50
CA ILE A 207 -13.57 -6.98 -12.31
C ILE A 207 -12.43 -7.83 -11.74
N TYR A 208 -12.69 -8.57 -10.65
CA TYR A 208 -11.68 -9.44 -10.04
C TYR A 208 -11.27 -10.56 -10.99
N LYS A 209 -12.20 -11.22 -11.67
CA LYS A 209 -11.85 -12.30 -12.59
C LYS A 209 -11.06 -11.80 -13.80
N ARG A 210 -11.40 -10.63 -14.34
CA ARG A 210 -10.66 -9.97 -15.43
C ARG A 210 -9.26 -9.57 -15.01
N ALA A 211 -9.14 -8.91 -13.86
CA ALA A 211 -7.85 -8.53 -13.27
C ALA A 211 -6.97 -9.75 -13.05
N ASP A 212 -7.54 -10.83 -12.50
CA ASP A 212 -6.81 -12.06 -12.24
C ASP A 212 -6.39 -12.78 -13.54
N SER A 213 -7.32 -12.93 -14.49
CA SER A 213 -7.06 -13.49 -15.82
C SER A 213 -5.90 -12.79 -16.53
N LYS A 214 -5.89 -11.46 -16.56
CA LYS A 214 -4.91 -10.68 -17.33
C LYS A 214 -3.59 -10.43 -16.59
N PHE A 215 -3.65 -10.24 -15.27
CA PHE A 215 -2.53 -9.78 -14.43
C PHE A 215 -2.18 -10.72 -13.27
N PHE A 216 -2.55 -12.01 -13.35
CA PHE A 216 -2.28 -13.02 -12.31
C PHE A 216 -0.86 -12.95 -11.72
N SER A 217 0.17 -13.00 -12.56
CA SER A 217 1.57 -12.98 -12.12
C SER A 217 1.94 -11.68 -11.40
N LEU A 218 1.43 -10.54 -11.91
CA LEU A 218 1.68 -9.23 -11.31
C LEU A 218 0.99 -9.12 -9.95
N LEU A 219 -0.28 -9.52 -9.84
CA LEU A 219 -0.98 -9.57 -8.56
C LEU A 219 -0.27 -10.49 -7.55
N SER A 220 0.23 -11.64 -8.02
CA SER A 220 1.03 -12.55 -7.20
C SER A 220 2.36 -11.93 -6.75
N ALA A 221 3.02 -11.15 -7.61
CA ALA A 221 4.22 -10.40 -7.27
C ALA A 221 3.96 -9.27 -6.27
N LEU A 222 2.76 -8.66 -6.28
CA LEU A 222 2.29 -7.76 -5.23
C LEU A 222 1.89 -8.49 -3.93
N GLY A 223 1.94 -9.82 -3.92
CA GLY A 223 1.67 -10.63 -2.74
C GLY A 223 0.22 -11.10 -2.60
N LYS A 224 -0.55 -11.16 -3.69
CA LYS A 224 -1.88 -11.78 -3.70
C LYS A 224 -1.77 -13.23 -3.19
N ILE A 225 -2.63 -13.58 -2.23
CA ILE A 225 -2.83 -14.95 -1.76
C ILE A 225 -4.18 -15.47 -2.26
N GLU A 226 -4.32 -16.79 -2.38
CA GLU A 226 -5.59 -17.41 -2.78
C GLU A 226 -6.68 -17.12 -1.74
N SER A 227 -7.84 -16.66 -2.22
CA SER A 227 -9.03 -16.42 -1.40
C SER A 227 -10.26 -16.66 -2.24
N GLU A 228 -11.23 -17.38 -1.67
CA GLU A 228 -12.50 -17.74 -2.32
C GLU A 228 -13.42 -16.53 -2.54
N LYS A 229 -13.17 -15.40 -1.86
CA LYS A 229 -14.13 -14.27 -1.76
C LYS A 229 -13.62 -12.92 -2.24
N GLY A 230 -12.42 -12.86 -2.84
CA GLY A 230 -11.84 -11.60 -3.35
C GLY A 230 -10.32 -11.62 -3.33
N PHE A 231 -9.70 -10.45 -3.53
CA PHE A 231 -8.25 -10.34 -3.45
C PHE A 231 -7.79 -10.04 -2.03
N VAL A 232 -6.94 -10.92 -1.51
CA VAL A 232 -6.23 -10.74 -0.24
C VAL A 232 -4.74 -10.68 -0.56
N PHE A 233 -4.03 -9.79 0.12
CA PHE A 233 -2.62 -9.53 -0.14
C PHE A 233 -1.82 -9.57 1.16
N LYS A 234 -0.64 -10.17 1.08
CA LYS A 234 0.45 -9.96 2.04
C LYS A 234 1.52 -9.13 1.33
N PRO A 235 1.57 -7.80 1.57
CA PRO A 235 2.44 -6.91 0.82
C PRO A 235 3.89 -7.38 0.80
N LYS A 236 4.55 -7.26 -0.35
CA LYS A 236 5.97 -7.62 -0.46
C LYS A 236 6.84 -6.43 -0.11
N PHE A 237 7.90 -6.62 0.67
CA PHE A 237 8.75 -5.51 1.12
C PHE A 237 9.73 -4.96 0.06
N TYR A 238 9.56 -5.35 -1.20
CA TYR A 238 10.39 -4.89 -2.33
C TYR A 238 9.99 -3.51 -2.86
N PHE A 239 8.76 -3.09 -2.62
CA PHE A 239 8.25 -1.79 -3.07
C PHE A 239 7.53 -1.10 -1.92
N SER A 240 7.47 0.22 -1.94
CA SER A 240 6.62 0.98 -1.03
C SER A 240 5.16 0.58 -1.19
N PHE A 241 4.40 0.72 -0.10
CA PHE A 241 2.97 0.39 -0.14
C PHE A 241 2.20 1.29 -1.12
N GLY A 242 2.57 2.57 -1.20
CA GLY A 242 1.99 3.51 -2.17
C GLY A 242 2.19 3.07 -3.62
N LEU A 243 3.37 2.58 -3.98
CA LEU A 243 3.64 2.08 -5.33
C LEU A 243 2.88 0.78 -5.64
N GLN A 244 2.77 -0.13 -4.66
CA GLN A 244 1.96 -1.34 -4.83
C GLN A 244 0.48 -1.02 -5.02
N LEU A 245 -0.05 -0.04 -4.27
CA LEU A 245 -1.41 0.44 -4.47
C LEU A 245 -1.60 1.13 -5.81
N LEU A 246 -0.64 1.93 -6.29
CA LEU A 246 -0.72 2.51 -7.63
C LEU A 246 -0.86 1.41 -8.70
N ILE A 247 0.01 0.40 -8.67
CA ILE A 247 -0.06 -0.72 -9.62
C ILE A 247 -1.40 -1.42 -9.52
N LEU A 248 -1.88 -1.70 -8.30
CA LEU A 248 -3.17 -2.34 -8.09
C LEU A 248 -4.32 -1.51 -8.65
N VAL A 249 -4.32 -0.19 -8.43
CA VAL A 249 -5.34 0.72 -8.96
C VAL A 249 -5.28 0.79 -10.48
N CYS A 250 -4.09 0.76 -11.11
CA CYS A 250 -3.98 0.62 -12.56
C CYS A 250 -4.63 -0.67 -13.08
N ILE A 251 -4.37 -1.81 -12.41
CA ILE A 251 -4.97 -3.11 -12.76
C ILE A 251 -6.51 -3.05 -12.67
N LEU A 252 -7.03 -2.49 -11.59
CA LEU A 252 -8.47 -2.34 -11.39
C LEU A 252 -9.06 -1.43 -12.47
N THR A 253 -8.43 -0.27 -12.74
CA THR A 253 -8.88 0.67 -13.75
C THR A 253 -8.97 0.03 -15.14
N GLU A 254 -7.99 -0.81 -15.51
CA GLU A 254 -8.03 -1.59 -16.76
C GLU A 254 -9.23 -2.52 -16.84
N ALA A 255 -9.56 -3.22 -15.75
CA ALA A 255 -10.72 -4.09 -15.72
C ALA A 255 -12.05 -3.31 -15.79
N TYR A 256 -12.10 -2.13 -15.17
CA TYR A 256 -13.26 -1.24 -15.22
C TYR A 256 -13.47 -0.65 -16.61
N GLU A 257 -12.42 -0.15 -17.25
CA GLU A 257 -12.50 0.36 -18.62
C GLU A 257 -12.92 -0.73 -19.61
N GLU A 258 -12.42 -1.96 -19.46
CA GLU A 258 -12.85 -3.10 -20.26
C GLU A 258 -14.35 -3.35 -20.10
N LEU A 259 -14.88 -3.35 -18.87
CA LEU A 259 -16.30 -3.53 -18.62
C LEU A 259 -17.14 -2.45 -19.32
N VAL A 260 -16.76 -1.19 -19.14
CA VAL A 260 -17.43 -0.04 -19.78
C VAL A 260 -17.39 -0.19 -21.30
N SER A 261 -16.24 -0.56 -21.87
CA SER A 261 -16.06 -0.73 -23.32
C SER A 261 -16.96 -1.83 -23.88
N ARG A 262 -16.97 -3.03 -23.26
CA ARG A 262 -17.86 -4.12 -23.67
C ARG A 262 -19.33 -3.73 -23.61
N TRP A 263 -19.73 -2.95 -22.62
CA TRP A 263 -21.11 -2.47 -22.51
C TRP A 263 -21.49 -1.53 -23.65
N ILE A 264 -20.59 -0.62 -24.02
CA ILE A 264 -20.81 0.34 -25.11
C ILE A 264 -20.85 -0.38 -26.47
N GLU A 265 -20.03 -1.42 -26.65
CA GLU A 265 -19.91 -2.20 -27.88
C GLU A 265 -21.10 -3.15 -28.08
N GLU A 266 -21.41 -4.01 -27.11
CA GLU A 266 -22.48 -5.02 -27.24
C GLU A 266 -23.89 -4.44 -27.02
N ARG A 267 -24.02 -3.34 -26.26
CA ARG A 267 -25.28 -2.68 -25.89
C ARG A 267 -26.38 -3.66 -25.44
N PRO A 268 -26.11 -4.48 -24.42
CA PRO A 268 -27.09 -5.45 -23.94
C PRO A 268 -28.36 -4.74 -23.41
N GLN A 269 -29.51 -5.41 -23.51
CA GLN A 269 -30.75 -4.91 -22.91
C GLN A 269 -30.64 -4.95 -21.39
N THR A 270 -31.19 -3.95 -20.70
CA THR A 270 -31.10 -3.81 -19.23
C THR A 270 -31.57 -5.05 -18.47
N LYS A 271 -32.58 -5.75 -18.99
CA LYS A 271 -33.13 -6.98 -18.40
C LYS A 271 -32.15 -8.17 -18.42
N ASP A 272 -31.17 -8.15 -19.33
CA ASP A 272 -30.19 -9.22 -19.53
C ASP A 272 -28.84 -8.90 -18.86
N THR A 273 -28.75 -7.79 -18.12
CA THR A 273 -27.53 -7.26 -17.51
C THR A 273 -26.77 -8.31 -16.69
N LEU A 274 -27.45 -8.96 -15.74
CA LEU A 274 -26.81 -9.94 -14.85
C LEU A 274 -26.29 -11.15 -15.64
N ARG A 275 -27.12 -11.69 -16.54
CA ARG A 275 -26.76 -12.81 -17.40
C ARG A 275 -25.55 -12.48 -18.29
N LYS A 276 -25.47 -11.24 -18.80
CA LYS A 276 -24.35 -10.79 -19.62
C LYS A 276 -23.06 -10.63 -18.84
N LEU A 277 -23.14 -10.08 -17.62
CA LEU A 277 -21.99 -10.02 -16.71
C LEU A 277 -21.48 -11.43 -16.37
N GLU A 278 -22.38 -12.38 -16.11
CA GLU A 278 -22.02 -13.79 -15.89
C GLU A 278 -21.34 -14.40 -17.11
N GLU A 279 -21.93 -14.24 -18.30
CA GLU A 279 -21.39 -14.74 -19.57
C GLU A 279 -19.96 -14.21 -19.82
N TRP A 280 -19.75 -12.90 -19.66
CA TRP A 280 -18.43 -12.30 -19.84
C TRP A 280 -17.44 -12.73 -18.76
N THR A 281 -17.90 -12.87 -17.51
CA THR A 281 -17.09 -13.38 -16.42
C THR A 281 -16.65 -14.81 -16.73
N GLU A 282 -17.53 -15.69 -17.19
CA GLU A 282 -17.20 -17.08 -17.54
C GLU A 282 -16.15 -17.20 -18.65
N LYS A 283 -16.19 -16.30 -19.64
CA LYS A 283 -15.21 -16.25 -20.74
C LYS A 283 -13.80 -15.86 -20.32
N GLU A 284 -13.62 -15.22 -19.16
CA GLU A 284 -12.28 -14.94 -18.64
C GLU A 284 -11.58 -16.26 -18.24
N SER A 285 -10.39 -16.47 -18.80
CA SER A 285 -9.60 -17.70 -18.62
C SER A 285 -8.28 -17.38 -17.93
N HIS A 286 -7.77 -18.30 -17.12
CA HIS A 286 -6.49 -18.13 -16.43
C HIS A 286 -5.36 -18.69 -17.29
N PRO A 287 -4.56 -17.86 -17.98
CA PRO A 287 -3.34 -18.35 -18.59
C PRO A 287 -2.38 -18.82 -17.49
N LYS A 288 -1.83 -20.03 -17.65
CA LYS A 288 -0.72 -20.49 -16.81
C LYS A 288 0.47 -19.58 -17.07
N THR A 289 0.77 -18.72 -16.10
CA THR A 289 1.85 -17.76 -16.21
C THR A 289 2.82 -17.98 -15.06
N GLU A 290 4.11 -17.78 -15.32
CA GLU A 290 5.14 -17.93 -14.30
C GLU A 290 4.90 -16.95 -13.14
N VAL A 291 5.15 -17.42 -11.93
CA VAL A 291 4.99 -16.66 -10.69
C VAL A 291 6.37 -16.22 -10.23
N GLY A 292 6.55 -14.92 -10.04
CA GLY A 292 7.81 -14.37 -9.59
C GLY A 292 7.80 -12.84 -9.58
N MET A 293 8.75 -12.24 -8.84
CA MET A 293 8.90 -10.78 -8.79
C MET A 293 9.23 -10.18 -10.16
N GLU A 294 9.83 -10.98 -11.05
CA GLU A 294 10.14 -10.63 -12.44
C GLU A 294 8.89 -10.23 -13.25
N ALA A 295 7.70 -10.68 -12.85
CA ALA A 295 6.45 -10.33 -13.53
C ALA A 295 6.16 -8.82 -13.51
N ILE A 296 6.65 -8.09 -12.51
CA ILE A 296 6.56 -6.62 -12.45
C ILE A 296 7.37 -5.97 -13.57
N PHE A 297 8.39 -6.68 -14.05
CA PHE A 297 9.30 -6.26 -15.10
C PHE A 297 8.90 -6.82 -16.49
N GLU A 298 7.63 -7.12 -16.72
CA GLU A 298 7.19 -7.53 -18.05
C GLU A 298 6.64 -6.36 -18.87
N GLU A 299 6.75 -6.45 -20.20
CA GLU A 299 6.27 -5.41 -21.12
C GLU A 299 4.79 -5.05 -20.90
N ARG A 300 3.96 -6.04 -20.53
CA ARG A 300 2.55 -5.79 -20.21
C ARG A 300 2.36 -4.83 -19.03
N VAL A 301 3.26 -4.86 -18.05
CA VAL A 301 3.23 -3.98 -16.87
C VAL A 301 3.70 -2.58 -17.24
N VAL A 302 4.76 -2.49 -18.06
CA VAL A 302 5.22 -1.22 -18.63
C VAL A 302 4.08 -0.52 -19.39
N ARG A 303 3.42 -1.24 -20.30
CA ARG A 303 2.29 -0.72 -21.07
C ARG A 303 1.11 -0.30 -20.19
N LEU A 304 0.83 -1.04 -19.11
CA LEU A 304 -0.21 -0.69 -18.14
C LEU A 304 0.12 0.64 -17.46
N LEU A 305 1.34 0.79 -16.95
CA LEU A 305 1.78 2.01 -16.25
C LEU A 305 1.85 3.21 -17.19
N ASP A 306 2.35 3.03 -18.42
CA ASP A 306 2.38 4.07 -19.44
C ASP A 306 0.95 4.54 -19.79
N LYS A 307 0.02 3.59 -20.01
CA LYS A 307 -1.39 3.89 -20.33
C LYS A 307 -2.03 4.76 -19.26
N TYR A 308 -1.82 4.42 -17.99
CA TYR A 308 -2.56 5.04 -16.89
C TYR A 308 -1.89 6.27 -16.31
N SER A 309 -0.55 6.32 -16.28
CA SER A 309 0.18 7.53 -15.88
C SER A 309 0.00 8.68 -16.86
N GLY A 310 -0.34 8.39 -18.13
CA GLY A 310 -0.56 9.41 -19.16
C GLY A 310 0.70 10.18 -19.54
N ARG A 311 1.89 9.70 -19.13
CA ARG A 311 3.17 10.37 -19.32
C ARG A 311 4.14 9.47 -20.06
N SER A 312 4.71 9.98 -21.14
CA SER A 312 5.74 9.31 -21.95
C SER A 312 7.14 9.40 -21.34
N ASP A 313 7.29 10.04 -20.18
CA ASP A 313 8.58 10.43 -19.59
C ASP A 313 9.19 9.37 -18.66
N ARG A 314 8.63 8.16 -18.64
CA ARG A 314 9.16 6.98 -17.92
C ARG A 314 9.31 7.15 -16.40
N PHE A 315 8.72 8.18 -15.79
CA PHE A 315 8.87 8.46 -14.36
C PHE A 315 8.55 7.25 -13.47
N LEU A 316 7.40 6.58 -13.68
CA LEU A 316 7.01 5.42 -12.87
C LEU A 316 7.93 4.21 -13.08
N LEU A 317 8.50 4.08 -14.28
CA LEU A 317 9.43 3.00 -14.62
C LEU A 317 10.75 3.22 -13.86
N THR A 318 11.31 4.42 -13.91
CA THR A 318 12.50 4.80 -13.13
C THR A 318 12.24 4.61 -11.63
N ARG A 319 11.06 5.01 -11.15
CA ARG A 319 10.71 4.86 -9.74
C ARG A 319 10.63 3.40 -9.29
N LEU A 320 10.12 2.50 -10.15
CA LEU A 320 10.10 1.06 -9.88
C LEU A 320 11.52 0.49 -9.75
N GLU A 321 12.41 0.86 -10.68
CA GLU A 321 13.81 0.42 -10.67
C GLU A 321 14.56 0.93 -9.42
N GLU A 322 14.36 2.19 -9.06
CA GLU A 322 14.93 2.80 -7.86
C GLU A 322 14.44 2.10 -6.57
N GLU A 323 13.13 1.90 -6.41
CA GLU A 323 12.60 1.25 -5.22
C GLU A 323 13.04 -0.21 -5.13
N TYR A 324 13.07 -0.92 -6.27
CA TYR A 324 13.52 -2.30 -6.31
C TYR A 324 15.00 -2.43 -5.94
N SER A 325 15.88 -1.65 -6.54
CA SER A 325 17.32 -1.67 -6.23
C SER A 325 17.61 -1.32 -4.77
N HIS A 326 16.98 -0.27 -4.24
CA HIS A 326 17.09 0.08 -2.83
C HIS A 326 16.53 -1.01 -1.90
N SER A 327 15.46 -1.69 -2.30
CA SER A 327 14.91 -2.80 -1.52
C SER A 327 15.85 -3.99 -1.50
N GLN A 328 16.47 -4.35 -2.63
CA GLN A 328 17.42 -5.46 -2.68
C GLN A 328 18.60 -5.24 -1.73
N ILE A 329 19.13 -4.01 -1.67
CA ILE A 329 20.19 -3.64 -0.72
C ILE A 329 19.69 -3.80 0.72
N ARG A 330 18.56 -3.17 1.08
CA ARG A 330 18.00 -3.22 2.45
C ARG A 330 17.65 -4.63 2.90
N VAL A 331 17.11 -5.44 1.99
CA VAL A 331 16.72 -6.82 2.24
C VAL A 331 17.97 -7.68 2.46
N SER A 332 18.99 -7.52 1.63
CA SER A 332 20.30 -8.18 1.80
C SER A 332 20.93 -7.84 3.15
N GLU A 333 21.00 -6.56 3.50
CA GLU A 333 21.52 -6.09 4.80
C GLU A 333 20.72 -6.66 5.96
N HIS A 334 19.38 -6.65 5.89
CA HIS A 334 18.52 -7.20 6.92
C HIS A 334 18.77 -8.70 7.14
N PHE A 335 18.86 -9.48 6.05
CA PHE A 335 19.13 -10.91 6.16
C PHE A 335 20.52 -11.22 6.67
N GLN A 336 21.53 -10.43 6.30
CA GLN A 336 22.88 -10.54 6.88
C GLN A 336 22.88 -10.27 8.38
N LEU A 337 22.21 -9.19 8.82
CA LEU A 337 22.08 -8.85 10.24
C LEU A 337 21.30 -9.93 11.01
N ARG A 338 20.20 -10.43 10.45
CA ARG A 338 19.39 -11.48 11.08
C ARG A 338 20.16 -12.80 11.17
N LYS A 339 20.90 -13.17 10.11
CA LYS A 339 21.78 -14.34 10.13
C LYS A 339 22.84 -14.21 11.22
N LYS A 340 23.48 -13.05 11.32
CA LYS A 340 24.46 -12.74 12.37
C LYS A 340 23.84 -12.86 13.77
N GLU A 341 22.66 -12.29 13.98
CA GLU A 341 21.96 -12.39 15.27
C GLU A 341 21.62 -13.85 15.64
N LEU A 342 21.16 -14.65 14.68
CA LEU A 342 20.89 -16.07 14.91
C LEU A 342 22.17 -16.83 15.26
N GLU A 343 23.24 -16.64 14.50
CA GLU A 343 24.49 -17.39 14.62
C GLU A 343 25.34 -16.99 15.84
N GLU A 344 25.38 -15.69 16.18
CA GLU A 344 26.27 -15.18 17.23
C GLU A 344 25.58 -15.03 18.59
N LYS A 345 24.24 -14.93 18.63
CA LYS A 345 23.51 -14.66 19.87
C LYS A 345 22.44 -15.69 20.17
N LEU A 346 21.41 -15.80 19.35
CA LEU A 346 20.20 -16.55 19.71
C LEU A 346 20.43 -18.07 19.78
N ILE A 347 21.12 -18.65 18.80
CA ILE A 347 21.43 -20.09 18.81
C ILE A 347 22.42 -20.43 19.94
N PRO A 348 23.55 -19.71 20.09
CA PRO A 348 24.46 -19.94 21.23
C PRO A 348 23.77 -19.84 22.59
N ASP A 349 22.98 -18.78 22.83
CA ASP A 349 22.26 -18.58 24.09
C ASP A 349 21.32 -19.77 24.38
N LEU A 350 20.58 -20.22 23.37
CA LEU A 350 19.64 -21.34 23.51
C LEU A 350 20.37 -22.68 23.74
N LEU A 351 21.51 -22.90 23.10
CA LEU A 351 22.36 -24.07 23.34
C LEU A 351 22.89 -24.08 24.78
N THR A 352 23.33 -22.94 25.32
CA THR A 352 23.71 -22.83 26.74
C THR A 352 22.54 -23.08 27.69
N GLN A 353 21.32 -22.66 27.33
CA GLN A 353 20.12 -22.96 28.12
C GLN A 353 19.80 -24.45 28.11
N MET A 354 19.93 -25.13 26.96
CA MET A 354 19.74 -26.59 26.86
C MET A 354 20.83 -27.36 27.61
N GLU A 355 22.09 -26.92 27.54
CA GLU A 355 23.18 -27.53 28.30
C GLU A 355 22.93 -27.38 29.81
N SER A 356 22.48 -26.21 30.26
CA SER A 356 22.10 -25.97 31.66
C SER A 356 20.90 -26.84 32.08
N HIS A 357 19.91 -27.00 31.19
CA HIS A 357 18.74 -27.83 31.41
C HIS A 357 19.11 -29.32 31.61
N SER A 358 20.01 -29.85 30.79
CA SER A 358 20.47 -31.24 30.87
C SER A 358 21.32 -31.57 32.11
N LYS A 359 21.92 -30.57 32.76
CA LYS A 359 22.79 -30.75 33.93
C LYS A 359 22.04 -30.75 35.27
N LEU A 360 20.78 -30.35 35.31
CA LEU A 360 20.01 -30.22 36.55
C LEU A 360 18.98 -31.36 36.68
N SER A 361 18.95 -31.98 37.85
CA SER A 361 17.95 -32.99 38.23
C SER A 361 16.95 -32.39 39.21
N PHE A 362 15.66 -32.51 38.92
CA PHE A 362 14.57 -32.00 39.76
C PHE A 362 13.84 -33.14 40.50
N PRO A 363 13.21 -32.84 41.66
CA PRO A 363 12.32 -33.77 42.36
C PRO A 363 11.17 -34.25 41.47
N ASP A 364 10.62 -35.44 41.76
CA ASP A 364 9.59 -36.09 40.92
C ASP A 364 8.34 -35.23 40.70
N GLU A 365 8.00 -34.36 41.66
CA GLU A 365 6.88 -33.42 41.62
C GLU A 365 7.03 -32.35 40.53
N LEU A 366 8.26 -31.96 40.18
CA LEU A 366 8.58 -30.92 39.19
C LEU A 366 9.13 -31.49 37.87
N LYS A 367 9.29 -32.82 37.81
CA LYS A 367 9.93 -33.51 36.68
C LYS A 367 9.16 -33.35 35.37
N SER A 368 7.84 -33.37 35.42
CA SER A 368 6.98 -33.20 34.24
C SER A 368 7.07 -31.78 33.66
N GLU A 369 7.09 -30.76 34.51
CA GLU A 369 7.28 -29.36 34.11
C GLU A 369 8.68 -29.13 33.54
N TRP A 370 9.69 -29.75 34.16
CA TRP A 370 11.08 -29.70 33.70
C TRP A 370 11.24 -30.34 32.31
N GLU A 371 10.65 -31.50 32.07
CA GLU A 371 10.64 -32.16 30.75
C GLU A 371 9.92 -31.32 29.68
N ASN A 372 8.80 -30.68 30.04
CA ASN A 372 8.07 -29.78 29.14
C ASN A 372 8.90 -28.56 28.74
N LEU A 373 9.67 -28.00 29.68
CA LEU A 373 10.59 -26.90 29.40
C LEU A 373 11.70 -27.35 28.44
N GLY A 374 12.26 -28.54 28.62
CA GLY A 374 13.23 -29.13 27.70
C GLY A 374 12.69 -29.28 26.27
N LYS A 375 11.48 -29.82 26.12
CA LYS A 375 10.79 -29.92 24.81
C LYS A 375 10.56 -28.55 24.17
N THR A 376 10.24 -27.54 24.97
CA THR A 376 10.04 -26.17 24.49
C THR A 376 11.36 -25.56 23.99
N LEU A 377 12.46 -25.76 24.72
CA LEU A 377 13.79 -25.31 24.29
C LEU A 377 14.22 -26.00 23.00
N GLN A 378 14.01 -27.32 22.90
CA GLN A 378 14.32 -28.08 21.68
C GLN A 378 13.51 -27.58 20.48
N SER A 379 12.19 -27.40 20.63
CA SER A 379 11.36 -26.87 19.55
C SER A 379 11.79 -25.46 19.12
N ARG A 380 12.16 -24.59 20.08
CA ARG A 380 12.72 -23.28 19.77
C ARG A 380 14.03 -23.38 18.97
N LEU A 381 14.91 -24.31 19.31
CA LEU A 381 16.17 -24.52 18.59
C LEU A 381 15.93 -24.97 17.16
N GLU A 382 15.04 -25.96 16.98
CA GLU A 382 14.64 -26.46 15.67
C GLU A 382 14.07 -25.34 14.80
N ASN A 383 13.24 -24.47 15.38
CA ASN A 383 12.70 -23.30 14.68
C ASN A 383 13.79 -22.31 14.27
N LEU A 384 14.75 -21.99 15.15
CA LEU A 384 15.85 -21.07 14.83
C LEU A 384 16.80 -21.65 13.77
N LEU A 385 17.07 -22.96 13.81
CA LEU A 385 17.88 -23.65 12.80
C LEU A 385 17.17 -23.72 11.45
N LEU A 386 15.86 -23.94 11.45
CA LEU A 386 15.03 -23.89 10.25
C LEU A 386 15.02 -22.48 9.67
N GLU A 387 14.84 -21.45 10.51
CA GLU A 387 14.92 -20.04 10.11
C GLU A 387 16.27 -19.75 9.46
N ARG A 388 17.39 -20.12 10.12
CA ARG A 388 18.74 -19.95 9.59
C ARG A 388 18.93 -20.61 8.22
N LYS A 389 18.40 -21.82 8.03
CA LYS A 389 18.48 -22.55 6.76
C LYS A 389 17.64 -21.91 5.66
N ASN A 390 16.52 -21.32 6.01
CA ASN A 390 15.57 -20.70 5.08
C ASN A 390 15.89 -19.23 4.80
N LEU A 391 16.81 -18.61 5.55
CA LEU A 391 17.32 -17.29 5.21
C LEU A 391 18.00 -17.37 3.85
N PRO A 392 17.57 -16.57 2.86
CA PRO A 392 18.11 -16.64 1.51
C PRO A 392 19.61 -16.32 1.54
N THR A 393 20.43 -17.27 1.08
CA THR A 393 21.75 -16.94 0.55
C THR A 393 21.53 -16.19 -0.74
N PHE A 394 21.84 -14.89 -0.76
CA PHE A 394 21.93 -14.11 -1.99
C PHE A 394 23.14 -14.59 -2.79
N GLU A 395 23.10 -15.83 -3.27
CA GLU A 395 23.76 -16.14 -4.53
C GLU A 395 22.96 -15.40 -5.59
N GLN A 396 23.64 -14.57 -6.38
CA GLN A 396 23.08 -13.93 -7.55
C GLN A 396 22.59 -15.04 -8.50
N ASN A 397 21.38 -15.55 -8.28
CA ASN A 397 20.71 -16.39 -9.26
C ASN A 397 20.30 -15.47 -10.40
N GLY A 398 21.27 -15.26 -11.30
CA GLY A 398 21.09 -14.66 -12.59
C GLY A 398 20.25 -15.58 -13.45
N ASN A 399 18.94 -15.36 -13.43
CA ASN A 399 18.04 -15.84 -14.46
C ASN A 399 17.48 -14.65 -15.24
N GLY A 400 18.33 -14.02 -16.06
CA GLY A 400 17.99 -13.43 -17.36
C GLY A 400 16.98 -12.28 -17.48
N LYS A 401 16.25 -11.89 -16.43
CA LYS A 401 15.30 -10.77 -16.44
C LYS A 401 15.59 -9.80 -15.29
N THR A 402 16.76 -9.17 -15.37
CA THR A 402 17.17 -8.08 -14.49
C THR A 402 16.44 -6.78 -14.90
N PRO A 403 16.49 -5.70 -14.11
CA PRO A 403 16.12 -4.35 -14.59
C PRO A 403 16.77 -4.00 -15.95
N GLU A 404 17.94 -4.57 -16.27
CA GLU A 404 18.61 -4.38 -17.57
C GLU A 404 17.86 -5.05 -18.73
N SER A 405 17.02 -6.05 -18.47
CA SER A 405 16.14 -6.65 -19.49
C SER A 405 15.07 -5.68 -20.00
N TRP A 406 14.73 -4.65 -19.20
CA TRP A 406 13.87 -3.53 -19.66
C TRP A 406 14.56 -2.71 -20.72
N ASN A 407 15.85 -2.44 -20.57
CA ASN A 407 16.59 -1.68 -21.58
C ASN A 407 16.59 -2.37 -22.95
N ASN A 408 16.56 -3.71 -22.98
CA ASN A 408 16.45 -4.47 -24.23
C ASN A 408 15.04 -4.42 -24.85
N LEU A 409 13.98 -4.44 -24.03
CA LEU A 409 12.60 -4.24 -24.51
C LEU A 409 12.34 -2.79 -24.96
N LEU A 410 13.09 -1.84 -24.40
CA LEU A 410 12.97 -0.40 -24.66
C LEU A 410 13.86 0.09 -25.82
N GLY A 411 14.94 -0.64 -26.16
CA GLY A 411 15.84 -0.33 -27.27
C GLY A 411 15.31 -0.67 -28.67
N GLN A 412 14.23 -1.45 -28.77
CA GLN A 412 13.59 -1.79 -30.06
C GLN A 412 12.51 -0.77 -30.51
N ARG A 413 12.43 0.41 -29.88
CA ARG A 413 11.53 1.51 -30.31
C ARG A 413 12.23 2.65 -31.07
N SER A 414 13.48 2.48 -31.43
CA SER A 414 14.18 3.36 -32.37
C SER A 414 14.59 2.57 -33.61
N ASP A 415 13.63 2.39 -34.51
CA ASP A 415 13.80 2.38 -35.97
C ASP A 415 12.45 2.67 -36.65
#